data_AF-A0AAI9T398-F1
#
_entry.id   AF-A0AAI9T398-F1
#
_cell.length_a   1.000
_cell.length_b   1.000
_cell.length_c   1.000
_cell.angle_alpha   90.00
_cell.angle_beta   90.00
_cell.angle_gamma   90.00
#
_symmetry.space_group_name_H-M   'P 1'
#
loop_
_entity.id
_entity.type
_entity.pdbx_description
1 polymer ?
#
loop_
_entity_poly.entity_id
_entity_poly.type
_entity_poly.pdbx_seq_one_letter_code
_entity_poly.pdbx_strand_id
1 'polypeptide(L)'
;MKWLLTLFSVFVLGFGSSLGVVSCTVRAKHEPDDNDELEHNQDLEILNQIKKEAKQTLSTWWQTKTMIDIIKDYPDQISLFEELVAELKTKNDGLLTLTSTAISKYRFLNQLLVGFKAEFNNLNQHLQDRYSNYYVDIMPLFLGENDISFNLYNINFDKIAKLLEDTPQAVLGITVQVNIPYEVRFKGIPSQDNIQGLITTTNDSEVLNNIQDKIENYFVNFLDTIFKAKNYRIISEQFNMNKDIVWPIIEKELNDRNISFKHHIKFVIPGIESALNYYTNISMPTVQTVLNWAGEGYDPEQLTWQNFLSFYKKQIIDNWNIQVEDGYYILKELKWFIPQNFMIENLPFKNNLFKINLKEKSYFTILKTQFDQQLEEFAKVTMGLWHYYQLETYKNFNLVFKLKQNVFNNLLSYIDKNKYVRYIDIFDFLLSTYQSSLQNSKHLKWGAGYLKISPINFIKNQKSLIMEIKNDEKNDNSSFIFGCFGLAYSFWRSVSVLENTGQKIEFKVI
;
A
#
# COMPACT_ATOMS: atom_id res chain seq x y z
N MET A 1 -30.20 -39.78 18.18
CA MET A 1 -29.81 -40.29 16.83
C MET A 1 -29.52 -39.18 15.81
N LYS A 2 -28.85 -38.08 16.20
CA LYS A 2 -28.26 -37.09 15.26
C LYS A 2 -26.81 -36.73 15.64
N TRP A 3 -26.24 -37.44 16.61
CA TRP A 3 -24.92 -37.13 17.20
C TRP A 3 -23.94 -38.30 17.07
N LEU A 4 -24.15 -39.13 16.05
CA LEU A 4 -23.30 -40.29 15.72
C LEU A 4 -22.89 -40.35 14.24
N LEU A 5 -23.36 -39.40 13.42
CA LEU A 5 -23.05 -39.32 11.98
C LEU A 5 -21.84 -38.44 11.64
N THR A 6 -21.31 -37.68 12.61
CA THR A 6 -20.15 -36.80 12.40
C THR A 6 -18.81 -37.46 12.76
N LEU A 7 -18.83 -38.67 13.31
CA LEU A 7 -17.62 -39.41 13.74
C LEU A 7 -17.28 -40.63 12.86
N PHE A 8 -18.00 -40.85 11.76
CA PHE A 8 -17.78 -41.99 10.84
C PHE A 8 -17.47 -41.60 9.38
N SER A 9 -17.06 -40.35 9.11
CA SER A 9 -16.53 -39.98 7.78
C SER A 9 -15.02 -40.17 7.64
N VAL A 10 -14.37 -40.77 8.64
CA VAL A 10 -13.01 -41.32 8.53
C VAL A 10 -13.15 -42.83 8.36
N PHE A 11 -12.64 -43.35 7.24
CA PHE A 11 -12.68 -44.74 6.74
C PHE A 11 -13.95 -45.19 5.97
N VAL A 12 -13.92 -45.06 4.64
CA VAL A 12 -14.08 -46.18 3.69
C VAL A 12 -13.27 -45.88 2.42
N LEU A 13 -12.38 -46.82 2.08
CA LEU A 13 -11.59 -46.94 0.85
C LEU A 13 -12.47 -47.19 -0.38
N GLY A 14 -12.05 -46.73 -1.56
CA GLY A 14 -12.66 -47.15 -2.81
C GLY A 14 -11.87 -46.72 -4.04
N PHE A 15 -10.82 -47.47 -4.37
CA PHE A 15 -10.28 -47.51 -5.72
C PHE A 15 -11.43 -47.79 -6.70
N GLY A 16 -11.67 -46.84 -7.61
CA GLY A 16 -12.71 -46.93 -8.63
C GLY A 16 -12.21 -46.32 -9.91
N SER A 17 -11.41 -47.10 -10.64
CA SER A 17 -11.11 -46.89 -12.05
C SER A 17 -12.41 -46.69 -12.84
N SER A 18 -12.59 -45.52 -13.45
CA SER A 18 -13.51 -45.36 -14.57
C SER A 18 -12.71 -44.94 -15.80
N LEU A 19 -12.66 -45.86 -16.76
CA LEU A 19 -12.14 -45.68 -18.10
C LEU A 19 -13.03 -44.67 -18.83
N GLY A 20 -12.53 -43.44 -18.96
CA GLY A 20 -13.05 -42.44 -19.90
C GLY A 20 -12.28 -42.54 -21.21
N VAL A 21 -12.95 -43.04 -22.25
CA VAL A 21 -12.44 -43.23 -23.60
C VAL A 21 -11.84 -41.94 -24.17
N VAL A 22 -10.58 -42.04 -24.61
CA VAL A 22 -9.85 -41.03 -25.38
C VAL A 22 -10.52 -40.86 -26.74
N SER A 23 -11.03 -39.66 -27.04
CA SER A 23 -11.22 -39.22 -28.42
C SER A 23 -10.03 -38.34 -28.79
N CYS A 24 -9.15 -38.87 -29.63
CA CYS A 24 -8.04 -38.12 -30.23
C CYS A 24 -8.59 -37.12 -31.25
N THR A 25 -8.48 -35.84 -30.96
CA THR A 25 -8.30 -34.82 -31.99
C THR A 25 -7.04 -34.02 -31.66
N VAL A 26 -5.93 -34.43 -32.28
CA VAL A 26 -4.70 -33.64 -32.33
C VAL A 26 -5.03 -32.35 -33.09
N ARG A 27 -5.15 -31.22 -32.38
CA ARG A 27 -5.24 -29.91 -33.03
C ARG A 27 -3.83 -29.51 -33.48
N ALA A 28 -3.73 -29.13 -34.75
CA ALA A 28 -2.50 -28.73 -35.41
C ALA A 28 -1.78 -27.59 -34.65
N LYS A 29 -0.44 -27.63 -34.64
CA LYS A 29 0.43 -26.54 -34.19
C LYS A 29 -0.04 -25.23 -34.82
N HIS A 30 -0.49 -24.28 -34.00
CA HIS A 30 -0.74 -22.91 -34.44
C HIS A 30 0.60 -22.20 -34.69
N GLU A 31 0.71 -21.57 -35.85
CA GLU A 31 1.67 -20.50 -36.11
C GLU A 31 1.31 -19.31 -35.20
N PRO A 32 2.29 -18.52 -34.72
CA PRO A 32 2.02 -17.39 -33.83
C PRO A 32 1.27 -16.31 -34.61
N ASP A 33 0.04 -16.06 -34.19
CA ASP A 33 -0.88 -15.07 -34.75
C ASP A 33 -0.81 -13.80 -33.88
N ASP A 34 -1.14 -12.64 -34.44
CA ASP A 34 -1.11 -11.33 -33.75
C ASP A 34 -2.09 -11.25 -32.53
N ASN A 35 -2.81 -12.33 -32.24
CA ASN A 35 -3.66 -12.53 -31.06
C ASN A 35 -2.90 -12.97 -29.79
N ASP A 36 -1.61 -13.34 -29.89
CA ASP A 36 -0.82 -13.81 -28.74
C ASP A 36 -0.73 -12.76 -27.61
N GLU A 37 -0.72 -11.45 -27.93
CA GLU A 37 -0.74 -10.39 -26.90
C GLU A 37 -2.10 -10.28 -26.19
N LEU A 38 -3.21 -10.56 -26.87
CA LEU A 38 -4.55 -10.58 -26.30
C LEU A 38 -4.75 -11.82 -25.41
N GLU A 39 -4.29 -12.99 -25.83
CA GLU A 39 -4.32 -14.22 -25.03
C GLU A 39 -3.41 -14.13 -23.80
N HIS A 40 -2.21 -13.54 -23.94
CA HIS A 40 -1.31 -13.37 -22.80
C HIS A 40 -1.90 -12.45 -21.72
N ASN A 41 -2.61 -11.39 -22.12
CA ASN A 41 -3.32 -10.51 -21.19
C ASN A 41 -4.47 -11.24 -20.47
N GLN A 42 -5.19 -12.12 -21.15
CA GLN A 42 -6.24 -12.95 -20.54
C GLN A 42 -5.66 -14.00 -19.59
N ASP A 43 -4.53 -14.62 -19.94
CA ASP A 43 -3.86 -15.60 -19.09
C ASP A 43 -3.36 -14.97 -17.78
N LEU A 44 -2.81 -13.75 -17.86
CA LEU A 44 -2.44 -12.95 -16.69
C LEU A 44 -3.66 -12.52 -15.88
N GLU A 45 -4.78 -12.22 -16.52
CA GLU A 45 -6.04 -11.91 -15.84
C GLU A 45 -6.55 -13.11 -15.03
N ILE A 46 -6.60 -14.29 -15.65
CA ILE A 46 -7.03 -15.53 -14.97
C ILE A 46 -6.07 -15.87 -13.83
N LEU A 47 -4.75 -15.79 -14.05
CA LEU A 47 -3.77 -15.99 -12.98
C LEU A 47 -4.02 -15.02 -11.81
N ASN A 48 -4.28 -13.75 -12.09
CA ASN A 48 -4.58 -12.75 -11.05
C ASN A 48 -5.91 -13.01 -10.34
N GLN A 49 -6.92 -13.53 -11.04
CA GLN A 49 -8.18 -13.96 -10.42
C GLN A 49 -7.95 -15.13 -9.46
N ILE A 50 -7.21 -16.15 -9.88
CA ILE A 50 -6.85 -17.30 -9.03
C ILE A 50 -6.07 -16.83 -7.81
N LYS A 51 -5.05 -15.97 -7.99
CA LYS A 51 -4.27 -15.39 -6.88
C LYS A 51 -5.16 -14.65 -5.89
N LYS A 52 -6.08 -13.82 -6.39
CA LYS A 52 -6.98 -13.03 -5.53
C LYS A 52 -7.91 -13.94 -4.74
N GLU A 53 -8.51 -14.94 -5.38
CA GLU A 53 -9.40 -15.90 -4.72
C GLU A 53 -8.65 -16.74 -3.69
N ALA A 54 -7.46 -17.26 -4.04
CA ALA A 54 -6.65 -18.05 -3.11
C ALA A 54 -6.24 -17.23 -1.88
N LYS A 55 -5.73 -16.02 -2.08
CA LYS A 55 -5.37 -15.12 -1.00
C LYS A 55 -6.58 -14.79 -0.12
N GLN A 56 -7.73 -14.49 -0.72
CA GLN A 56 -8.94 -14.15 0.02
C GLN A 56 -9.43 -15.33 0.85
N THR A 57 -9.69 -16.48 0.23
CA THR A 57 -10.23 -17.68 0.91
C THR A 57 -9.32 -18.13 2.04
N LEU A 58 -8.02 -18.27 1.78
CA LEU A 58 -7.07 -18.77 2.77
C LEU A 58 -6.82 -17.76 3.90
N SER A 59 -6.81 -16.44 3.60
CA SER A 59 -6.71 -15.42 4.66
C SER A 59 -7.96 -15.37 5.52
N THR A 60 -9.15 -15.51 4.93
CA THR A 60 -10.42 -15.55 5.68
C THR A 60 -10.45 -16.75 6.63
N TRP A 61 -9.97 -17.93 6.20
CA TRP A 61 -9.87 -19.09 7.08
C TRP A 61 -9.00 -18.80 8.30
N TRP A 62 -7.81 -18.22 8.12
CA TRP A 62 -6.92 -17.87 9.23
C TRP A 62 -7.51 -16.82 10.19
N GLN A 63 -8.28 -15.86 9.67
CA GLN A 63 -8.99 -14.89 10.49
C GLN A 63 -10.02 -15.52 11.44
N THR A 64 -10.44 -16.76 11.20
CA THR A 64 -11.31 -17.52 12.12
C THR A 64 -10.55 -18.23 13.25
N LYS A 65 -9.21 -18.26 13.22
CA LYS A 65 -8.34 -19.04 14.12
C LYS A 65 -7.50 -18.16 15.03
N THR A 66 -8.00 -17.01 15.45
CA THR A 66 -7.22 -15.98 16.16
C THR A 66 -6.76 -16.39 17.57
N MET A 67 -7.46 -17.32 18.23
CA MET A 67 -7.14 -17.76 19.59
C MET A 67 -7.33 -19.27 19.79
N ILE A 68 -6.46 -19.88 20.59
CA ILE A 68 -6.59 -21.26 21.10
C ILE A 68 -6.56 -21.20 22.62
N ASP A 69 -7.54 -21.83 23.27
CA ASP A 69 -7.56 -22.02 24.73
C ASP A 69 -7.17 -23.46 25.05
N ILE A 70 -5.99 -23.65 25.64
CA ILE A 70 -5.46 -24.99 25.92
C ILE A 70 -6.31 -25.72 26.95
N ILE A 71 -6.81 -25.05 27.98
CA ILE A 71 -7.61 -25.73 29.01
C ILE A 71 -8.98 -26.13 28.45
N LYS A 72 -9.61 -25.28 27.63
CA LYS A 72 -10.94 -25.57 27.05
C LYS A 72 -10.87 -26.54 25.87
N ASP A 73 -9.91 -26.37 24.95
CA ASP A 73 -9.87 -27.07 23.67
C ASP A 73 -8.94 -28.30 23.67
N TYR A 74 -7.87 -28.27 24.49
CA TYR A 74 -6.83 -29.30 24.53
C TYR A 74 -6.35 -29.61 25.96
N PRO A 75 -7.24 -29.94 26.92
CA PRO A 75 -6.89 -30.03 28.34
C PRO A 75 -5.77 -31.03 28.64
N ASP A 76 -5.67 -32.11 27.86
CA ASP A 76 -4.62 -33.12 27.96
C ASP A 76 -3.24 -32.64 27.47
N GLN A 77 -3.15 -31.48 26.80
CA GLN A 77 -1.91 -30.89 26.31
C GLN A 77 -1.37 -29.79 27.25
N ILE A 78 -1.98 -29.54 28.41
CA ILE A 78 -1.57 -28.45 29.31
C ILE A 78 -0.10 -28.57 29.74
N SER A 79 0.37 -29.75 30.16
CA SER A 79 1.77 -29.94 30.57
C SER A 79 2.75 -29.74 29.42
N LEU A 80 2.42 -30.20 28.21
CA LEU A 80 3.25 -29.96 27.02
C LEU A 80 3.28 -28.47 26.64
N PHE A 81 2.18 -27.76 26.85
CA PHE A 81 2.13 -26.31 26.64
C PHE A 81 2.98 -25.56 27.67
N GLU A 82 2.92 -25.94 28.95
CA GLU A 82 3.77 -25.39 30.01
C GLU A 82 5.26 -25.60 29.72
N GLU A 83 5.65 -26.81 29.29
CA GLU A 83 7.02 -27.12 28.85
C GLU A 83 7.46 -26.26 27.67
N LEU A 84 6.60 -26.08 26.66
CA LEU A 84 6.88 -25.23 25.51
C LEU A 84 7.06 -23.76 25.91
N VAL A 85 6.22 -23.24 26.80
CA VAL A 85 6.35 -21.88 27.32
C VAL A 85 7.65 -21.72 28.11
N ALA A 86 8.00 -22.70 28.94
CA ALA A 86 9.26 -22.70 29.68
C ALA A 86 10.48 -22.71 28.73
N GLU A 87 10.46 -23.54 27.68
CA GLU A 87 11.52 -23.56 26.66
C GLU A 87 11.66 -22.20 25.99
N LEU A 88 10.55 -21.60 25.54
CA LEU A 88 10.57 -20.29 24.90
C LEU A 88 11.14 -19.20 25.80
N LYS A 89 10.82 -19.22 27.11
CA LYS A 89 11.37 -18.25 28.08
C LYS A 89 12.89 -18.32 28.23
N THR A 90 13.50 -19.49 27.96
CA THR A 90 14.96 -19.67 28.07
C THR A 90 15.74 -19.18 26.84
N LYS A 91 15.05 -18.90 25.72
CA LYS A 91 15.71 -18.40 24.50
C LYS A 91 15.85 -16.89 24.54
N ASN A 92 17.03 -16.37 24.16
CA ASN A 92 17.37 -14.94 24.23
C ASN A 92 16.34 -14.02 23.55
N ASP A 93 15.72 -14.46 22.46
CA ASP A 93 14.73 -13.68 21.71
C ASP A 93 13.28 -14.15 21.95
N GLY A 94 13.09 -15.13 22.84
CA GLY A 94 11.80 -15.76 23.09
C GLY A 94 11.18 -16.43 21.87
N LEU A 95 11.96 -16.76 20.84
CA LEU A 95 11.54 -17.28 19.54
C LEU A 95 11.90 -18.76 19.37
N LEU A 96 10.93 -19.56 18.92
CA LEU A 96 11.15 -20.93 18.43
C LEU A 96 10.47 -21.09 17.07
N THR A 97 11.23 -21.49 16.06
CA THR A 97 10.68 -21.86 14.75
C THR A 97 10.43 -23.36 14.71
N LEU A 98 9.18 -23.75 14.50
CA LEU A 98 8.78 -25.13 14.26
C LEU A 98 8.49 -25.34 12.78
N THR A 99 9.01 -26.42 12.21
CA THR A 99 8.67 -26.90 10.86
C THR A 99 7.80 -28.14 10.96
N SER A 100 7.21 -28.58 9.85
CA SER A 100 6.21 -29.67 9.74
C SER A 100 6.33 -30.79 10.78
N THR A 101 7.47 -31.49 10.87
CA THR A 101 7.64 -32.58 11.83
C THR A 101 7.64 -32.09 13.28
N ALA A 102 8.27 -30.95 13.58
CA ALA A 102 8.29 -30.39 14.92
C ALA A 102 6.91 -29.84 15.36
N ILE A 103 6.11 -29.34 14.40
CA ILE A 103 4.72 -28.91 14.64
C ILE A 103 3.88 -30.08 15.15
N SER A 104 4.04 -31.29 14.59
CA SER A 104 3.25 -32.46 14.96
C SER A 104 3.39 -32.92 16.43
N LYS A 105 4.45 -32.48 17.14
CA LYS A 105 4.61 -32.73 18.58
C LYS A 105 3.49 -32.07 19.41
N TYR A 106 2.94 -30.96 18.92
CA TYR A 106 1.94 -30.16 19.62
C TYR A 106 0.58 -30.30 18.94
N ARG A 107 -0.35 -31.04 19.54
CA ARG A 107 -1.63 -31.38 18.88
C ARG A 107 -2.41 -30.14 18.45
N PHE A 108 -2.42 -29.10 19.28
CA PHE A 108 -3.12 -27.84 19.01
C PHE A 108 -2.55 -27.09 17.79
N LEU A 109 -1.23 -27.16 17.55
CA LEU A 109 -0.61 -26.59 16.34
C LEU A 109 -0.82 -27.49 15.13
N ASN A 110 -0.72 -28.81 15.31
CA ASN A 110 -0.93 -29.77 14.24
C ASN A 110 -2.35 -29.70 13.68
N GLN A 111 -3.36 -29.53 14.54
CA GLN A 111 -4.75 -29.37 14.09
C GLN A 111 -4.96 -28.11 13.25
N LEU A 112 -4.27 -27.00 13.56
CA LEU A 112 -4.28 -25.82 12.69
C LEU A 112 -3.69 -26.15 11.31
N LEU A 113 -2.54 -26.83 11.27
CA LEU A 113 -1.90 -27.20 10.01
C LEU A 113 -2.77 -28.15 9.17
N VAL A 114 -3.36 -29.17 9.80
CA VAL A 114 -4.26 -30.12 9.13
C VAL A 114 -5.50 -29.42 8.60
N GLY A 115 -6.13 -28.56 9.41
CA GLY A 115 -7.30 -27.79 8.99
C GLY A 115 -6.99 -26.85 7.82
N PHE A 116 -5.82 -26.20 7.84
CA PHE A 116 -5.37 -25.36 6.74
C PHE A 116 -5.16 -26.17 5.46
N LYS A 117 -4.46 -27.31 5.53
CA LYS A 117 -4.23 -28.20 4.38
C LYS A 117 -5.55 -28.70 3.77
N ALA A 118 -6.55 -28.99 4.60
CA ALA A 118 -7.87 -29.38 4.12
C ALA A 118 -8.55 -28.25 3.33
N GLU A 119 -8.54 -27.02 3.86
CA GLU A 119 -9.09 -25.85 3.18
C GLU A 119 -8.36 -25.54 1.87
N PHE A 120 -7.03 -25.62 1.89
CA PHE A 120 -6.19 -25.48 0.70
C PHE A 120 -6.55 -26.49 -0.38
N ASN A 121 -6.69 -27.76 -0.02
CA ASN A 121 -7.05 -28.82 -0.96
C ASN A 121 -8.47 -28.64 -1.54
N ASN A 122 -9.43 -28.22 -0.71
CA ASN A 122 -10.79 -27.93 -1.17
C ASN A 122 -10.80 -26.80 -2.20
N LEU A 123 -10.09 -25.70 -1.92
CA LEU A 123 -9.94 -24.59 -2.85
C LEU A 123 -9.23 -25.03 -4.13
N ASN A 124 -8.18 -25.83 -4.01
CA ASN A 124 -7.40 -26.30 -5.15
C ASN A 124 -8.25 -27.16 -6.11
N GLN A 125 -9.06 -28.06 -5.55
CA GLN A 125 -10.02 -28.88 -6.31
C GLN A 125 -11.07 -28.00 -7.00
N HIS A 126 -11.64 -27.05 -6.26
CA HIS A 126 -12.65 -26.13 -6.81
C HIS A 126 -12.11 -25.27 -7.97
N LEU A 127 -10.87 -24.80 -7.86
CA LEU A 127 -10.18 -24.08 -8.94
C LEU A 127 -9.88 -25.00 -10.12
N GLN A 128 -9.45 -26.24 -9.86
CA GLN A 128 -9.21 -27.24 -10.92
C GLN A 128 -10.50 -27.51 -11.70
N ASP A 129 -11.62 -27.72 -11.03
CA ASP A 129 -12.90 -28.01 -11.67
C ASP A 129 -13.37 -26.83 -12.54
N ARG A 130 -13.26 -25.59 -12.01
CA ARG A 130 -13.63 -24.36 -12.72
C ARG A 130 -12.80 -24.13 -13.98
N TYR A 131 -11.51 -24.43 -13.93
CA TYR A 131 -10.57 -24.22 -15.02
C TYR A 131 -10.12 -25.54 -15.64
N SER A 132 -10.97 -26.57 -15.63
CA SER A 132 -10.65 -27.95 -16.00
C SER A 132 -10.03 -28.11 -17.39
N ASN A 133 -10.38 -27.25 -18.34
CA ASN A 133 -9.76 -27.21 -19.67
C ASN A 133 -8.24 -26.92 -19.65
N TYR A 134 -7.73 -26.34 -18.56
CA TYR A 134 -6.33 -25.96 -18.39
C TYR A 134 -5.59 -26.86 -17.39
N TYR A 135 -6.30 -27.61 -16.55
CA TYR A 135 -5.76 -28.39 -15.44
C TYR A 135 -6.14 -29.86 -15.54
N VAL A 136 -5.55 -30.55 -16.53
CA VAL A 136 -5.77 -31.98 -16.77
C VAL A 136 -5.02 -32.83 -15.74
N ASP A 137 -3.70 -32.64 -15.62
CA ASP A 137 -2.83 -33.44 -14.75
C ASP A 137 -2.05 -32.58 -13.72
N ILE A 138 -2.38 -31.29 -13.63
CA ILE A 138 -1.71 -30.34 -12.74
C ILE A 138 -2.74 -29.61 -11.87
N MET A 139 -2.32 -29.23 -10.67
CA MET A 139 -3.15 -28.45 -9.75
C MET A 139 -2.88 -26.94 -9.89
N PRO A 140 -3.92 -26.09 -9.79
CA PRO A 140 -3.78 -24.63 -9.78
C PRO A 140 -2.88 -24.08 -8.68
N LEU A 141 -2.89 -24.71 -7.51
CA LEU A 141 -2.11 -24.33 -6.35
C LEU A 141 -1.15 -25.45 -5.95
N PHE A 142 0.04 -25.07 -5.49
CA PHE A 142 1.03 -25.99 -4.96
C PHE A 142 1.52 -25.54 -3.59
N LEU A 143 1.64 -26.50 -2.67
CA LEU A 143 2.07 -26.29 -1.29
C LEU A 143 3.30 -27.16 -1.00
N GLY A 144 4.45 -26.53 -0.75
CA GLY A 144 5.67 -27.23 -0.34
C GLY A 144 5.58 -27.66 1.11
N GLU A 145 5.45 -28.97 1.38
CA GLU A 145 5.24 -29.46 2.75
C GLU A 145 6.40 -29.16 3.70
N ASN A 146 7.62 -28.98 3.19
CA ASN A 146 8.79 -28.65 4.00
C ASN A 146 8.97 -27.14 4.24
N ASP A 147 8.19 -26.31 3.55
CA ASP A 147 8.36 -24.85 3.56
C ASP A 147 7.44 -24.17 4.59
N ILE A 148 6.57 -24.95 5.24
CA ILE A 148 5.65 -24.48 6.27
C ILE A 148 6.39 -24.32 7.59
N SER A 149 6.32 -23.12 8.16
CA SER A 149 6.93 -22.82 9.45
C SER A 149 6.04 -21.98 10.36
N PHE A 150 6.06 -22.31 11.65
CA PHE A 150 5.42 -21.54 12.72
C PHE A 150 6.52 -20.94 13.60
N ASN A 151 6.54 -19.61 13.68
CA ASN A 151 7.40 -18.86 14.59
C ASN A 151 6.62 -18.57 15.87
N LEU A 152 7.05 -19.19 16.96
CA LEU A 152 6.41 -19.09 18.26
C LEU A 152 7.15 -18.07 19.11
N TYR A 153 6.40 -17.17 19.75
CA TYR A 153 6.94 -16.17 20.66
C TYR A 153 6.31 -16.31 22.04
N ASN A 154 7.13 -16.33 23.09
CA ASN A 154 6.59 -16.23 24.45
C ASN A 154 5.98 -14.84 24.69
N ILE A 155 4.75 -14.80 25.22
CA ILE A 155 4.13 -13.56 25.70
C ILE A 155 4.71 -13.23 27.07
N ASN A 156 5.32 -12.05 27.22
CA ASN A 156 6.03 -11.69 28.43
C ASN A 156 5.10 -11.08 29.49
N PHE A 157 4.32 -11.94 30.16
CA PHE A 157 3.40 -11.50 31.22
C PHE A 157 4.11 -10.82 32.40
N ASP A 158 5.38 -11.14 32.68
CA ASP A 158 6.14 -10.48 33.74
C ASP A 158 6.42 -9.01 33.43
N LYS A 159 6.67 -8.67 32.16
CA LYS A 159 6.77 -7.27 31.71
C LYS A 159 5.40 -6.62 31.58
N ILE A 160 4.41 -7.32 31.04
CA ILE A 160 3.04 -6.80 30.92
C ILE A 160 2.46 -6.44 32.31
N ALA A 161 2.71 -7.24 33.33
CA ALA A 161 2.29 -6.98 34.71
C ALA A 161 2.90 -5.71 35.31
N LYS A 162 4.05 -5.24 34.79
CA LYS A 162 4.64 -3.95 35.18
C LYS A 162 4.00 -2.77 34.45
N LEU A 163 3.34 -3.01 33.32
CA LEU A 163 2.60 -1.99 32.56
C LEU A 163 1.16 -1.88 33.05
N LEU A 164 0.57 -3.01 33.47
CA LEU A 164 -0.82 -3.16 33.85
C LEU A 164 -0.93 -3.62 35.31
N GLU A 165 -1.44 -2.75 36.19
CA GLU A 165 -1.79 -3.13 37.56
C GLU A 165 -2.78 -4.32 37.56
N ASP A 166 -2.61 -5.23 38.53
CA ASP A 166 -3.45 -6.42 38.73
C ASP A 166 -3.51 -7.41 37.56
N THR A 167 -2.39 -7.63 36.86
CA THR A 167 -2.28 -8.72 35.88
C THR A 167 -2.12 -10.07 36.59
N PRO A 168 -3.01 -11.06 36.37
CA PRO A 168 -2.89 -12.35 37.04
C PRO A 168 -1.59 -13.09 36.65
N GLN A 169 -0.83 -13.55 37.65
CA GLN A 169 0.49 -14.18 37.44
C GLN A 169 0.44 -15.58 36.82
N ALA A 170 -0.72 -16.26 36.86
CA ALA A 170 -0.87 -17.65 36.41
C ALA A 170 -1.16 -17.82 34.91
N VAL A 171 -1.28 -16.73 34.16
CA VAL A 171 -1.59 -16.79 32.72
C VAL A 171 -0.32 -17.12 31.94
N LEU A 172 -0.44 -18.10 31.06
CA LEU A 172 0.58 -18.49 30.10
C LEU A 172 0.06 -18.24 28.69
N GLY A 173 0.98 -17.93 27.78
CA GLY A 173 0.60 -17.52 26.45
C GLY A 173 1.76 -17.47 25.49
N ILE A 174 1.49 -17.89 24.26
CA ILE A 174 2.40 -17.77 23.14
C ILE A 174 1.68 -17.14 21.96
N THR A 175 2.42 -16.38 21.17
CA THR A 175 1.98 -15.88 19.87
C THR A 175 2.60 -16.72 18.79
N VAL A 176 1.77 -17.30 17.91
CA VAL A 176 2.18 -18.12 16.79
C VAL A 176 2.03 -17.30 15.52
N GLN A 177 3.16 -16.96 14.90
CA GLN A 177 3.21 -16.36 13.58
C GLN A 177 3.40 -17.46 12.55
N VAL A 178 2.39 -17.64 11.71
CA VAL A 178 2.36 -18.66 10.66
C VAL A 178 2.97 -18.10 9.39
N ASN A 179 3.82 -18.90 8.72
CA ASN A 179 4.39 -18.58 7.43
C ASN A 179 4.22 -19.79 6.49
N ILE A 180 3.34 -19.67 5.51
CA ILE A 180 2.99 -20.74 4.57
C ILE A 180 3.15 -20.22 3.14
N PRO A 181 4.32 -20.45 2.52
CA PRO A 181 4.52 -20.15 1.11
C PRO A 181 3.72 -21.14 0.25
N TYR A 182 3.12 -20.63 -0.82
CA TYR A 182 2.42 -21.43 -1.81
C TYR A 182 2.61 -20.84 -3.20
N GLU A 183 2.46 -21.67 -4.21
CA GLU A 183 2.62 -21.28 -5.60
C GLU A 183 1.28 -21.36 -6.33
N VAL A 184 0.95 -20.31 -7.08
CA VAL A 184 -0.17 -20.27 -8.01
C VAL A 184 0.34 -20.53 -9.42
N ARG A 185 -0.26 -21.47 -10.14
CA ARG A 185 0.17 -21.91 -11.46
C ARG A 185 -0.96 -21.75 -12.45
N PHE A 186 -0.73 -21.10 -13.59
CA PHE A 186 -1.66 -21.12 -14.73
C PHE A 186 -0.86 -21.20 -16.04
N LYS A 187 -1.13 -22.21 -16.88
CA LYS A 187 -0.43 -22.45 -18.16
C LYS A 187 1.10 -22.32 -18.09
N GLY A 188 1.73 -22.90 -17.07
CA GLY A 188 3.19 -22.87 -16.91
C GLY A 188 3.76 -21.53 -16.40
N ILE A 189 2.91 -20.56 -16.02
CA ILE A 189 3.30 -19.32 -15.34
C ILE A 189 3.16 -19.53 -13.83
N PRO A 190 4.28 -19.73 -13.08
CA PRO A 190 4.25 -19.80 -11.64
C PRO A 190 4.26 -18.40 -11.03
N SER A 191 3.52 -18.21 -9.95
CA SER A 191 3.58 -17.02 -9.10
C SER A 191 3.60 -17.46 -7.64
N GLN A 192 4.67 -17.13 -6.93
CA GLN A 192 4.75 -17.33 -5.49
C GLN A 192 3.84 -16.34 -4.77
N ASP A 193 3.22 -16.80 -3.69
CA ASP A 193 2.54 -15.97 -2.71
C ASP A 193 2.72 -16.61 -1.32
N ASN A 194 2.33 -15.91 -0.27
CA ASN A 194 2.57 -16.35 1.09
C ASN A 194 1.38 -16.01 1.99
N ILE A 195 1.04 -16.96 2.85
CA ILE A 195 0.01 -16.78 3.85
C ILE A 195 0.68 -16.52 5.19
N GLN A 196 0.31 -15.38 5.77
CA GLN A 196 0.74 -14.98 7.10
C GLN A 196 -0.47 -14.92 8.02
N GLY A 197 -0.39 -15.64 9.13
CA GLY A 197 -1.40 -15.67 10.18
C GLY A 197 -0.78 -15.34 11.53
N LEU A 198 -1.58 -14.77 12.43
CA LEU A 198 -1.18 -14.50 13.81
C LEU A 198 -2.24 -15.09 14.74
N ILE A 199 -1.80 -15.93 15.66
CA ILE A 199 -2.68 -16.68 16.56
C ILE A 199 -2.13 -16.56 17.97
N THR A 200 -3.01 -16.35 18.93
CA THR A 200 -2.61 -16.40 20.35
C THR A 200 -3.07 -17.71 20.96
N THR A 201 -2.16 -18.45 21.59
CA THR A 201 -2.49 -19.65 22.36
C THR A 201 -2.28 -19.37 23.83
N THR A 202 -3.25 -19.71 24.69
CA THR A 202 -3.19 -19.45 26.14
C THR A 202 -3.83 -20.57 26.95
N ASN A 203 -3.50 -20.64 28.24
CA ASN A 203 -4.22 -21.49 29.19
C ASN A 203 -5.55 -20.87 29.67
N ASP A 204 -5.78 -19.57 29.48
CA ASP A 204 -7.01 -18.90 29.92
C ASP A 204 -7.40 -17.77 28.95
N SER A 205 -8.32 -18.08 28.03
CA SER A 205 -8.78 -17.12 27.02
C SER A 205 -9.52 -15.91 27.61
N GLU A 206 -10.24 -16.08 28.71
CA GLU A 206 -11.03 -14.98 29.30
C GLU A 206 -10.12 -13.96 29.97
N VAL A 207 -9.15 -14.44 30.74
CA VAL A 207 -8.16 -13.56 31.36
C VAL A 207 -7.27 -12.91 30.31
N LEU A 208 -6.83 -13.66 29.29
CA LEU A 208 -6.03 -13.10 28.20
C LEU A 208 -6.77 -11.97 27.47
N ASN A 209 -8.05 -12.16 27.12
CA ASN A 209 -8.84 -11.13 26.47
C ASN A 209 -8.93 -9.85 27.31
N ASN A 210 -9.10 -9.98 28.63
CA ASN A 210 -9.09 -8.85 29.55
C ASN A 210 -7.73 -8.14 29.60
N ILE A 211 -6.62 -8.90 29.56
CA ILE A 211 -5.27 -8.34 29.47
C ILE A 211 -5.08 -7.58 28.15
N GLN A 212 -5.57 -8.12 27.03
CA GLN A 212 -5.51 -7.46 25.73
C GLN A 212 -6.32 -6.15 25.71
N ASP A 213 -7.52 -6.12 26.27
CA ASP A 213 -8.30 -4.88 26.36
C ASP A 213 -7.57 -3.83 27.24
N LYS A 214 -6.93 -4.27 28.34
CA LYS A 214 -6.12 -3.40 29.20
C LYS A 214 -4.85 -2.89 28.49
N ILE A 215 -4.13 -3.72 27.72
CA ILE A 215 -2.90 -3.32 27.04
C ILE A 215 -3.18 -2.32 25.91
N GLU A 216 -4.29 -2.48 25.19
CA GLU A 216 -4.73 -1.51 24.19
C GLU A 216 -5.02 -0.15 24.84
N ASN A 217 -5.76 -0.14 25.95
CA ASN A 217 -6.04 1.08 26.71
C ASN A 217 -4.77 1.71 27.30
N TYR A 218 -3.85 0.90 27.81
CA TYR A 218 -2.53 1.37 28.24
C TYR A 218 -1.81 2.07 27.09
N PHE A 219 -1.78 1.47 25.91
CA PHE A 219 -1.09 2.04 24.76
C PHE A 219 -1.74 3.35 24.29
N VAL A 220 -3.07 3.47 24.32
CA VAL A 220 -3.77 4.74 24.05
C VAL A 220 -3.36 5.83 25.06
N ASN A 221 -3.29 5.51 26.35
CA ASN A 221 -2.82 6.44 27.38
C ASN A 221 -1.32 6.75 27.27
N PHE A 222 -0.52 5.80 26.81
CA PHE A 222 0.89 5.99 26.50
C PHE A 222 1.07 7.02 25.38
N LEU A 223 0.33 6.88 24.27
CA LEU A 223 0.30 7.88 23.20
C LEU A 223 -0.17 9.25 23.69
N ASP A 224 -1.23 9.29 24.52
CA ASP A 224 -1.73 10.52 25.15
C ASP A 224 -0.61 11.24 25.94
N THR A 225 0.17 10.49 26.72
CA THR A 225 1.29 11.04 27.50
C THR A 225 2.37 11.64 26.59
N ILE A 226 2.74 10.94 25.51
CA ILE A 226 3.72 11.42 24.53
C ILE A 226 3.24 12.69 23.84
N PHE A 227 1.98 12.69 23.38
CA PHE A 227 1.43 13.82 22.65
C PHE A 227 1.19 15.01 23.56
N LYS A 228 0.73 14.81 24.80
CA LYS A 228 0.57 15.86 25.80
C LYS A 228 1.89 16.59 26.08
N ALA A 229 3.02 15.87 26.18
CA ALA A 229 4.34 16.48 26.35
C ALA A 229 4.74 17.39 25.17
N LYS A 230 4.10 17.22 24.02
CA LYS A 230 4.26 18.04 22.81
C LYS A 230 3.09 19.02 22.62
N ASN A 231 2.28 19.26 23.65
CA ASN A 231 1.04 20.06 23.58
C ASN A 231 0.10 19.59 22.45
N TYR A 232 0.05 18.27 22.24
CA TYR A 232 -0.70 17.61 21.17
C TYR A 232 -0.35 18.11 19.76
N ARG A 233 0.85 18.65 19.55
CA ARG A 233 1.35 19.14 18.26
C ARG A 233 2.53 18.30 17.78
N ILE A 234 2.40 17.74 16.57
CA ILE A 234 3.46 17.03 15.87
C ILE A 234 3.96 17.96 14.78
N ILE A 235 5.13 18.57 15.02
CA ILE A 235 5.70 19.61 14.17
C ILE A 235 6.44 18.95 13.00
N SER A 236 6.05 19.28 11.78
CA SER A 236 6.77 18.93 10.56
C SER A 236 7.79 20.00 10.19
N GLU A 237 8.97 19.57 9.78
CA GLU A 237 10.03 20.46 9.26
C GLU A 237 9.86 20.74 7.75
N GLN A 238 8.99 19.98 7.07
CA GLN A 238 8.78 20.11 5.64
C GLN A 238 7.29 20.26 5.37
N PHE A 239 6.92 21.17 4.47
CA PHE A 239 5.53 21.24 4.02
C PHE A 239 5.12 19.98 3.24
N ASN A 240 6.07 19.24 2.65
CA ASN A 240 5.84 17.89 2.10
C ASN A 240 6.09 16.86 3.20
N MET A 241 5.04 16.18 3.65
CA MET A 241 5.14 15.31 4.80
C MET A 241 5.69 13.93 4.44
N ASN A 242 6.65 13.47 5.24
CA ASN A 242 6.99 12.06 5.27
C ASN A 242 5.81 11.27 5.86
N LYS A 243 5.48 10.13 5.25
CA LYS A 243 4.35 9.29 5.66
C LYS A 243 4.46 8.76 7.09
N ASP A 244 5.65 8.81 7.66
CA ASP A 244 5.98 8.14 8.92
C ASP A 244 6.58 9.06 10.00
N ILE A 245 6.18 10.34 10.07
CA ILE A 245 6.76 11.28 11.05
C ILE A 245 6.45 10.94 12.53
N VAL A 246 5.39 10.17 12.79
CA VAL A 246 4.95 9.86 14.16
C VAL A 246 5.66 8.65 14.74
N TRP A 247 5.91 7.62 13.93
CA TRP A 247 6.43 6.35 14.41
C TRP A 247 7.81 6.48 15.09
N PRO A 248 8.80 7.22 14.57
CA PRO A 248 10.08 7.40 15.24
C PRO A 248 9.98 8.00 16.66
N ILE A 249 8.95 8.84 16.91
CA ILE A 249 8.69 9.42 18.23
C ILE A 249 8.24 8.33 19.20
N ILE A 250 7.32 7.46 18.74
CA ILE A 250 6.75 6.37 19.53
C ILE A 250 7.77 5.27 19.78
N GLU A 251 8.49 4.86 18.74
CA GLU A 251 9.55 3.85 18.79
C GLU A 251 10.63 4.24 19.81
N LYS A 252 11.08 5.50 19.77
CA LYS A 252 12.05 6.00 20.75
C LYS A 252 11.51 5.86 22.19
N GLU A 253 10.29 6.29 22.45
CA GLU A 253 9.69 6.23 23.80
C GLU A 253 9.46 4.79 24.29
N LEU A 254 9.13 3.85 23.39
CA LEU A 254 9.02 2.44 23.73
C LEU A 254 10.39 1.84 24.09
N ASN A 255 11.42 2.16 23.29
CA ASN A 255 12.79 1.72 23.53
C ASN A 255 13.36 2.29 24.84
N ASP A 256 13.16 3.59 25.10
CA ASP A 256 13.62 4.27 26.32
C ASP A 256 12.97 3.66 27.58
N ARG A 257 11.75 3.12 27.46
CA ARG A 257 11.04 2.41 28.54
C ARG A 257 11.31 0.90 28.57
N ASN A 258 12.17 0.38 27.68
CA ASN A 258 12.47 -1.04 27.53
C ASN A 258 11.22 -1.92 27.31
N ILE A 259 10.25 -1.38 26.55
CA ILE A 259 9.04 -2.08 26.14
C ILE A 259 9.30 -2.69 24.77
N SER A 260 9.23 -4.02 24.68
CA SER A 260 9.34 -4.72 23.41
C SER A 260 8.09 -4.50 22.57
N PHE A 261 8.28 -4.24 21.28
CA PHE A 261 7.19 -4.13 20.32
C PHE A 261 7.55 -4.82 19.00
N LYS A 262 6.52 -5.18 18.22
CA LYS A 262 6.68 -5.71 16.85
C LYS A 262 5.65 -5.08 15.92
N HIS A 263 6.09 -4.85 14.68
CA HIS A 263 5.37 -4.08 13.66
C HIS A 263 5.17 -2.61 14.06
N HIS A 264 4.80 -1.77 13.10
CA HIS A 264 4.47 -0.36 13.36
C HIS A 264 2.97 -0.15 13.32
N ILE A 265 2.51 0.92 13.96
CA ILE A 265 1.12 1.38 13.83
C ILE A 265 1.01 2.34 12.64
N LYS A 266 -0.08 2.22 11.88
CA LYS A 266 -0.37 3.16 10.80
C LYS A 266 -1.27 4.26 11.34
N PHE A 267 -0.73 5.47 11.44
CA PHE A 267 -1.57 6.65 11.52
C PHE A 267 -2.14 6.90 10.13
N VAL A 268 -3.44 6.68 9.97
CA VAL A 268 -4.09 7.16 8.77
C VAL A 268 -4.26 8.64 8.96
N ILE A 269 -3.68 9.38 8.04
CA ILE A 269 -3.76 10.83 8.00
C ILE A 269 -4.68 11.15 6.81
N PRO A 270 -6.02 11.03 6.97
CA PRO A 270 -6.95 11.21 5.86
C PRO A 270 -6.91 12.68 5.45
N GLY A 271 -6.15 13.06 4.43
CA GLY A 271 -5.96 14.46 4.09
C GLY A 271 -4.52 14.87 3.77
N ILE A 272 -3.49 14.17 4.21
CA ILE A 272 -2.11 14.55 3.84
C ILE A 272 -1.64 13.75 2.63
N GLU A 273 -1.98 12.45 2.56
CA GLU A 273 -1.99 11.70 1.30
C GLU A 273 -3.02 12.25 0.30
N SER A 274 -3.99 13.04 0.76
CA SER A 274 -5.09 13.58 -0.05
C SER A 274 -5.22 15.10 0.06
N ALA A 275 -4.12 15.83 0.21
CA ALA A 275 -4.10 17.29 0.04
C ALA A 275 -2.66 17.71 -0.28
N LEU A 276 -1.69 17.27 0.52
CA LEU A 276 -0.26 17.46 0.22
C LEU A 276 0.27 16.49 -0.84
N ASN A 277 -0.29 15.28 -0.86
CA ASN A 277 -0.03 14.25 -1.86
C ASN A 277 -1.29 13.87 -2.62
N TYR A 278 -2.32 14.74 -2.65
CA TYR A 278 -3.59 14.39 -3.30
C TYR A 278 -3.28 13.94 -4.70
N TYR A 279 -3.34 12.62 -4.83
CA TYR A 279 -3.42 11.98 -6.09
C TYR A 279 -4.87 12.16 -6.54
N THR A 280 -5.19 13.42 -6.83
CA THR A 280 -6.52 13.96 -6.95
C THR A 280 -7.00 13.59 -8.34
N ASN A 281 -7.92 12.64 -8.38
CA ASN A 281 -8.82 12.39 -9.50
C ASN A 281 -9.81 13.58 -9.64
N ILE A 282 -9.34 14.81 -9.38
CA ILE A 282 -10.13 16.03 -9.49
C ILE A 282 -10.02 16.48 -10.92
N SER A 283 -11.14 16.39 -11.62
CA SER A 283 -11.51 17.35 -12.64
C SER A 283 -11.25 18.77 -12.13
N MET A 284 -10.04 19.28 -12.34
CA MET A 284 -9.70 20.66 -12.02
C MET A 284 -10.66 21.54 -12.81
N PRO A 285 -11.56 22.30 -12.16
CA PRO A 285 -12.32 23.32 -12.85
C PRO A 285 -11.33 24.29 -13.50
N THR A 286 -11.68 24.90 -14.63
CA THR A 286 -10.87 25.95 -15.28
C THR A 286 -10.42 27.04 -14.30
N VAL A 287 -11.22 27.28 -13.26
CA VAL A 287 -10.99 28.20 -12.13
C VAL A 287 -9.71 27.89 -11.32
N GLN A 288 -9.17 26.67 -11.42
CA GLN A 288 -7.97 26.21 -10.71
C GLN A 288 -6.70 26.16 -11.60
N THR A 289 -6.79 26.63 -12.85
CA THR A 289 -5.67 26.61 -13.82
C THR A 289 -4.97 27.97 -13.93
N VAL A 290 -3.76 27.98 -14.54
CA VAL A 290 -3.03 29.22 -14.86
C VAL A 290 -3.87 30.20 -15.69
N LEU A 291 -4.77 29.68 -16.54
CA LEU A 291 -5.62 30.47 -17.43
C LEU A 291 -6.51 31.44 -16.65
N ASN A 292 -6.89 31.10 -15.42
CA ASN A 292 -7.80 31.92 -14.61
C ASN A 292 -7.13 33.19 -14.07
N TRP A 293 -5.80 33.23 -13.97
CA TRP A 293 -5.09 34.38 -13.40
C TRP A 293 -4.05 34.98 -14.34
N ALA A 294 -3.48 34.21 -15.27
CA ALA A 294 -2.51 34.70 -16.25
C ALA A 294 -3.06 34.79 -17.69
N GLY A 295 -4.24 34.21 -17.98
CA GLY A 295 -4.83 34.21 -19.32
C GLY A 295 -4.19 33.19 -20.29
N GLU A 296 -4.49 33.33 -21.59
CA GLU A 296 -3.94 32.47 -22.66
C GLU A 296 -2.57 32.98 -23.15
N GLY A 297 -1.73 32.07 -23.64
CA GLY A 297 -0.41 32.37 -24.17
C GLY A 297 0.68 32.41 -23.09
N TYR A 298 1.78 33.09 -23.42
CA TYR A 298 2.87 33.39 -22.50
C TYR A 298 2.90 34.90 -22.26
N ASP A 299 2.52 35.31 -21.05
CA ASP A 299 2.60 36.69 -20.59
C ASP A 299 3.57 36.77 -19.39
N PRO A 300 4.82 37.25 -19.59
CA PRO A 300 5.80 37.31 -18.52
C PRO A 300 5.46 38.32 -17.42
N GLU A 301 4.62 39.32 -17.70
CA GLU A 301 4.19 40.30 -16.69
C GLU A 301 3.15 39.71 -15.74
N GLN A 302 2.31 38.80 -16.26
CA GLN A 302 1.35 38.07 -15.43
C GLN A 302 2.00 36.88 -14.73
N LEU A 303 2.85 36.11 -15.42
CA LEU A 303 3.48 34.86 -14.94
C LEU A 303 4.60 35.10 -13.89
N THR A 304 4.33 35.90 -12.87
CA THR A 304 5.28 36.19 -11.78
C THR A 304 5.08 35.24 -10.61
N TRP A 305 6.14 35.00 -9.83
CA TRP A 305 6.07 34.12 -8.66
C TRP A 305 5.12 34.68 -7.58
N GLN A 306 4.97 36.01 -7.49
CA GLN A 306 4.04 36.67 -6.58
C GLN A 306 2.59 36.38 -6.95
N ASN A 307 2.25 36.48 -8.25
CA ASN A 307 0.91 36.20 -8.74
C ASN A 307 0.56 34.72 -8.54
N PHE A 308 1.49 33.82 -8.87
CA PHE A 308 1.33 32.39 -8.61
C PHE A 308 1.18 32.10 -7.11
N LEU A 309 2.03 32.68 -6.25
CA LEU A 309 1.96 32.48 -4.80
C LEU A 309 0.63 32.96 -4.21
N SER A 310 0.14 34.12 -4.64
CA SER A 310 -1.15 34.68 -4.22
C SER A 310 -2.31 33.75 -4.62
N PHE A 311 -2.33 33.33 -5.89
CA PHE A 311 -3.30 32.37 -6.39
C PHE A 311 -3.25 31.05 -5.60
N TYR A 312 -2.06 30.49 -5.43
CA TYR A 312 -1.85 29.19 -4.79
C TYR A 312 -2.21 29.22 -3.30
N LYS A 313 -1.88 30.30 -2.58
CA LYS A 313 -2.32 30.50 -1.18
C LYS A 313 -3.84 30.52 -1.08
N LYS A 314 -4.53 31.23 -1.97
CA LYS A 314 -6.00 31.20 -2.02
C LYS A 314 -6.54 29.78 -2.26
N GLN A 315 -5.93 29.04 -3.18
CA GLN A 315 -6.38 27.68 -3.50
C GLN A 315 -6.14 26.68 -2.36
N ILE A 316 -5.05 26.78 -1.61
CA ILE A 316 -4.68 25.81 -0.58
C ILE A 316 -5.14 26.23 0.81
N ILE A 317 -4.87 27.48 1.20
CA ILE A 317 -5.16 27.96 2.56
C ILE A 317 -6.66 28.24 2.69
N ASP A 318 -7.23 28.99 1.75
CA ASP A 318 -8.62 29.44 1.89
C ASP A 318 -9.61 28.31 1.57
N ASN A 319 -9.42 27.59 0.45
CA ASN A 319 -10.37 26.53 0.09
C ASN A 319 -10.30 25.32 1.03
N TRP A 320 -9.16 25.03 1.63
CA TRP A 320 -9.05 23.94 2.61
C TRP A 320 -9.21 24.41 4.04
N ASN A 321 -9.49 25.71 4.24
CA ASN A 321 -9.73 26.30 5.54
C ASN A 321 -8.60 25.97 6.55
N ILE A 322 -7.35 26.11 6.12
CA ILE A 322 -6.18 25.80 6.96
C ILE A 322 -6.13 26.81 8.10
N GLN A 323 -6.35 26.32 9.31
CA GLN A 323 -6.34 27.15 10.50
C GLN A 323 -4.92 27.54 10.91
N VAL A 324 -4.79 28.72 11.51
CA VAL A 324 -3.55 29.21 12.11
C VAL A 324 -3.75 29.34 13.61
N GLU A 325 -2.92 28.65 14.39
CA GLU A 325 -2.94 28.72 15.85
C GLU A 325 -1.51 28.85 16.38
N ASP A 326 -1.28 29.82 17.27
CA ASP A 326 0.02 30.09 17.92
C ASP A 326 1.22 30.19 16.96
N GLY A 327 1.00 30.74 15.76
CA GLY A 327 2.06 30.85 14.74
C GLY A 327 2.34 29.57 13.95
N TYR A 328 1.49 28.55 14.06
CA TYR A 328 1.55 27.32 13.28
C TYR A 328 0.35 27.21 12.34
N TYR A 329 0.56 26.65 11.14
CA TYR A 329 -0.54 26.12 10.33
C TYR A 329 -0.93 24.75 10.85
N ILE A 330 -2.23 24.52 11.05
CA ILE A 330 -2.80 23.21 11.37
C ILE A 330 -3.09 22.49 10.06
N LEU A 331 -2.22 21.54 9.72
CA LEU A 331 -2.30 20.83 8.47
C LEU A 331 -3.28 19.66 8.56
N LYS A 332 -3.35 18.98 9.71
CA LYS A 332 -4.30 17.89 9.91
C LYS A 332 -4.53 17.51 11.37
N GLU A 333 -5.74 17.04 11.65
CA GLU A 333 -6.08 16.34 12.88
C GLU A 333 -5.75 14.84 12.82
N LEU A 334 -5.04 14.38 13.84
CA LEU A 334 -4.81 12.97 14.16
C LEU A 334 -5.82 12.54 15.23
N LYS A 335 -6.70 11.60 14.87
CA LYS A 335 -7.80 11.15 15.73
C LYS A 335 -7.75 9.68 16.10
N TRP A 336 -7.07 8.88 15.29
CA TRP A 336 -7.05 7.43 15.41
C TRP A 336 -5.84 6.85 14.69
N PHE A 337 -5.52 5.59 15.00
CA PHE A 337 -4.54 4.79 14.30
C PHE A 337 -5.11 3.41 14.00
N ILE A 338 -4.47 2.70 13.07
CA ILE A 338 -4.73 1.27 12.83
C ILE A 338 -3.46 0.52 13.24
N PRO A 339 -3.49 -0.28 14.31
CA PRO A 339 -2.43 -1.26 14.55
C PRO A 339 -2.46 -2.25 13.38
N GLN A 340 -1.32 -2.54 12.74
CA GLN A 340 -1.24 -3.57 11.71
C GLN A 340 -0.38 -4.71 12.25
N ASN A 341 -1.01 -5.73 12.84
CA ASN A 341 -0.33 -6.81 13.57
C ASN A 341 0.59 -6.29 14.70
N PHE A 342 0.25 -5.15 15.28
CA PHE A 342 1.02 -4.55 16.36
C PHE A 342 0.99 -5.42 17.62
N MET A 343 2.15 -5.59 18.25
CA MET A 343 2.31 -6.36 19.48
C MET A 343 3.11 -5.57 20.50
N ILE A 344 2.73 -5.69 21.77
CA ILE A 344 3.52 -5.24 22.93
C ILE A 344 3.91 -6.49 23.73
N GLU A 345 5.21 -6.65 24.01
CA GLU A 345 5.72 -7.81 24.75
C GLU A 345 5.27 -9.17 24.18
N ASN A 346 5.25 -9.22 22.84
CA ASN A 346 4.72 -10.31 21.99
C ASN A 346 3.22 -10.60 22.14
N LEU A 347 2.45 -9.83 22.93
CA LEU A 347 1.00 -9.91 22.97
C LEU A 347 0.41 -9.07 21.83
N PRO A 348 -0.29 -9.68 20.85
CA PRO A 348 -1.00 -8.91 19.83
C PRO A 348 -2.18 -8.15 20.42
N PHE A 349 -2.46 -7.00 19.81
CA PHE A 349 -3.71 -6.30 20.04
C PHE A 349 -4.87 -7.20 19.58
N LYS A 350 -5.98 -7.14 20.31
CA LYS A 350 -7.24 -7.81 19.94
C LYS A 350 -7.85 -7.12 18.72
N ASN A 351 -7.77 -5.79 18.65
CA ASN A 351 -8.24 -4.97 17.53
C ASN A 351 -7.14 -4.68 16.50
N ASN A 352 -6.37 -5.71 16.09
CA ASN A 352 -5.15 -5.60 15.27
C ASN A 352 -5.31 -5.18 13.79
N LEU A 353 -6.52 -4.79 13.36
CA LEU A 353 -6.84 -4.28 12.02
C LEU A 353 -7.94 -3.20 12.04
N PHE A 354 -8.43 -2.82 13.22
CA PHE A 354 -9.51 -1.84 13.37
C PHE A 354 -8.98 -0.48 13.80
N LYS A 355 -9.79 0.56 13.60
CA LYS A 355 -9.43 1.92 14.03
C LYS A 355 -9.53 2.01 15.55
N ILE A 356 -8.43 2.39 16.19
CA ILE A 356 -8.37 2.72 17.61
C ILE A 356 -8.30 4.24 17.75
N ASN A 357 -9.23 4.83 18.49
CA ASN A 357 -9.27 6.27 18.71
C ASN A 357 -8.19 6.71 19.70
N LEU A 358 -7.60 7.86 19.45
CA LEU A 358 -6.79 8.57 20.43
C LEU A 358 -7.70 9.17 21.51
N LYS A 359 -7.16 9.33 22.70
CA LYS A 359 -7.87 9.94 23.84
C LYS A 359 -8.17 11.42 23.58
N GLU A 360 -7.14 12.15 23.18
CA GLU A 360 -7.23 13.54 22.72
C GLU A 360 -6.78 13.64 21.27
N LYS A 361 -7.39 14.59 20.55
CA LYS A 361 -6.96 14.88 19.17
C LYS A 361 -5.58 15.51 19.21
N SER A 362 -4.70 15.03 18.34
CA SER A 362 -3.41 15.67 18.08
C SER A 362 -3.41 16.33 16.72
N TYR A 363 -2.50 17.26 16.50
CA TYR A 363 -2.45 18.05 15.28
C TYR A 363 -1.08 17.93 14.63
N PHE A 364 -1.07 17.64 13.34
CA PHE A 364 0.10 17.87 12.50
C PHE A 364 0.17 19.35 12.18
N THR A 365 1.30 19.95 12.55
CA THR A 365 1.51 21.38 12.39
C THR A 365 2.81 21.66 11.66
N ILE A 366 2.92 22.84 11.08
CA ILE A 366 4.17 23.40 10.59
C ILE A 366 4.25 24.85 11.03
N LEU A 367 5.45 25.33 11.35
CA LEU A 367 5.65 26.72 11.70
C LEU A 367 5.25 27.59 10.49
N LYS A 368 4.40 28.60 10.71
CA LYS A 368 3.84 29.44 9.63
C LYS A 368 4.94 30.09 8.79
N THR A 369 5.95 30.66 9.44
CA THR A 369 7.07 31.33 8.77
C THR A 369 7.86 30.37 7.89
N GLN A 370 8.11 29.15 8.38
CA GLN A 370 8.79 28.10 7.64
C GLN A 370 7.96 27.62 6.45
N PHE A 371 6.65 27.40 6.63
CA PHE A 371 5.76 27.04 5.53
C PHE A 371 5.71 28.13 4.46
N ASP A 372 5.52 29.38 4.87
CA ASP A 372 5.48 30.54 3.96
C ASP A 372 6.78 30.67 3.15
N GLN A 373 7.94 30.53 3.81
CA GLN A 373 9.24 30.57 3.15
C GLN A 373 9.41 29.43 2.14
N GLN A 374 9.10 28.20 2.54
CA GLN A 374 9.22 27.05 1.65
C GLN A 374 8.24 27.14 0.47
N LEU A 375 7.05 27.72 0.70
CA LEU A 375 6.07 27.95 -0.34
C LEU A 375 6.48 29.05 -1.32
N GLU A 376 7.13 30.12 -0.83
CA GLU A 376 7.71 31.15 -1.68
C GLU A 376 8.81 30.59 -2.60
N GLU A 377 9.71 29.77 -2.05
CA GLU A 377 10.74 29.10 -2.85
C GLU A 377 10.12 28.16 -3.90
N PHE A 378 9.08 27.42 -3.53
CA PHE A 378 8.31 26.62 -4.47
C PHE A 378 7.70 27.48 -5.59
N ALA A 379 7.12 28.64 -5.27
CA ALA A 379 6.55 29.55 -6.25
C ALA A 379 7.60 30.11 -7.22
N LYS A 380 8.77 30.51 -6.71
CA LYS A 380 9.89 30.99 -7.52
C LYS A 380 10.38 29.93 -8.50
N VAL A 381 10.59 28.70 -8.04
CA VAL A 381 11.03 27.61 -8.92
C VAL A 381 9.95 27.24 -9.93
N THR A 382 8.67 27.30 -9.52
CA THR A 382 7.56 27.08 -10.44
C THR A 382 7.55 28.10 -11.56
N MET A 383 7.50 29.39 -11.26
CA MET A 383 7.52 30.39 -12.33
C MET A 383 8.85 30.42 -13.10
N GLY A 384 9.96 30.06 -12.46
CA GLY A 384 11.23 29.85 -13.15
C GLY A 384 11.15 28.78 -14.25
N LEU A 385 10.44 27.67 -14.03
CA LEU A 385 10.18 26.66 -15.05
C LEU A 385 9.36 27.24 -16.22
N TRP A 386 8.30 27.99 -15.89
CA TRP A 386 7.42 28.63 -16.88
C TRP A 386 8.21 29.59 -17.79
N HIS A 387 9.09 30.41 -17.21
CA HIS A 387 9.95 31.31 -17.97
C HIS A 387 11.04 30.57 -18.74
N TYR A 388 11.62 29.52 -18.17
CA TYR A 388 12.68 28.74 -18.83
C TYR A 388 12.21 28.14 -20.16
N TYR A 389 10.97 27.66 -20.19
CA TYR A 389 10.34 27.09 -21.38
C TYR A 389 9.37 28.03 -22.10
N GLN A 390 9.28 29.31 -21.68
CA GLN A 390 8.26 30.27 -22.12
C GLN A 390 6.91 29.60 -22.38
N LEU A 391 6.43 28.87 -21.38
CA LEU A 391 5.31 27.94 -21.52
C LEU A 391 4.02 28.69 -21.82
N GLU A 392 3.33 28.29 -22.88
CA GLU A 392 2.04 28.86 -23.29
C GLU A 392 0.91 27.89 -22.93
N THR A 393 -0.23 28.44 -22.49
CA THR A 393 -1.47 27.68 -22.25
C THR A 393 -2.66 28.28 -22.99
N TYR A 394 -3.61 27.45 -23.38
CA TYR A 394 -4.78 27.87 -24.15
C TYR A 394 -6.07 27.31 -23.55
N LYS A 395 -7.22 27.94 -23.83
CA LYS A 395 -8.55 27.52 -23.31
C LYS A 395 -8.96 26.12 -23.74
N ASN A 396 -8.43 25.63 -24.87
CA ASN A 396 -8.58 24.25 -25.30
C ASN A 396 -7.59 23.28 -24.61
N PHE A 397 -6.89 23.77 -23.58
CA PHE A 397 -5.90 23.05 -22.77
C PHE A 397 -4.64 22.61 -23.52
N ASN A 398 -4.42 23.12 -24.73
CA ASN A 398 -3.14 22.90 -25.40
C ASN A 398 -2.02 23.60 -24.63
N LEU A 399 -0.86 22.96 -24.63
CA LEU A 399 0.37 23.47 -24.01
C LEU A 399 1.43 23.65 -25.10
N VAL A 400 2.20 24.73 -25.04
CA VAL A 400 3.35 24.93 -25.94
C VAL A 400 4.60 25.21 -25.13
N PHE A 401 5.56 24.29 -25.19
CA PHE A 401 6.90 24.44 -24.65
C PHE A 401 7.81 25.03 -25.70
N LYS A 402 8.48 26.14 -25.39
CA LYS A 402 9.56 26.70 -26.19
C LYS A 402 10.90 26.19 -25.67
N LEU A 403 11.52 25.33 -26.46
CA LEU A 403 12.76 24.62 -26.12
C LEU A 403 13.95 25.23 -26.86
N LYS A 404 15.07 25.38 -26.16
CA LYS A 404 16.36 25.62 -26.82
C LYS A 404 16.69 24.45 -27.76
N GLN A 405 17.37 24.74 -28.87
CA GLN A 405 17.71 23.73 -29.89
C GLN A 405 18.36 22.47 -29.32
N ASN A 406 19.28 22.60 -28.36
CA ASN A 406 19.95 21.45 -27.74
C ASN A 406 18.98 20.57 -26.93
N VAL A 407 18.07 21.18 -26.17
CA VAL A 407 17.05 20.45 -25.40
C VAL A 407 16.07 19.76 -26.34
N PHE A 408 15.65 20.42 -27.42
CA PHE A 408 14.79 19.83 -28.45
C PHE A 408 15.44 18.63 -29.13
N ASN A 409 16.72 18.75 -29.53
CA ASN A 409 17.46 17.65 -30.13
C ASN A 409 17.62 16.47 -29.17
N ASN A 410 17.88 16.74 -27.89
CA ASN A 410 17.96 15.72 -26.86
C ASN A 410 16.61 15.03 -26.63
N LEU A 411 15.51 15.78 -26.68
CA LEU A 411 14.15 15.24 -26.59
C LEU A 411 13.83 14.31 -27.77
N LEU A 412 14.16 14.73 -29.01
CA LEU A 412 13.99 13.87 -30.19
C LEU A 412 14.83 12.61 -30.09
N SER A 413 16.11 12.72 -29.68
CA SER A 413 16.96 11.55 -29.47
C SER A 413 16.43 10.64 -28.37
N TYR A 414 15.82 11.20 -27.31
CA TYR A 414 15.21 10.42 -26.25
C TYR A 414 14.02 9.62 -26.79
N ILE A 415 13.16 10.24 -27.58
CA ILE A 415 12.00 9.56 -28.18
C ILE A 415 12.45 8.46 -29.16
N ASP A 416 13.41 8.75 -30.03
CA ASP A 416 13.85 7.81 -31.07
C ASP A 416 14.58 6.57 -30.52
N LYS A 417 15.20 6.69 -29.33
CA LYS A 417 15.90 5.57 -28.69
C LYS A 417 14.98 4.63 -27.92
N ASN A 418 13.78 5.06 -27.58
CA ASN A 418 12.87 4.31 -26.72
C ASN A 418 11.69 3.76 -27.53
N LYS A 419 11.60 2.44 -27.63
CA LYS A 419 10.51 1.74 -28.36
C LYS A 419 9.12 2.08 -27.82
N TYR A 420 9.03 2.41 -26.54
CA TYR A 420 7.81 2.86 -25.86
C TYR A 420 8.15 4.07 -25.00
N VAL A 421 7.58 5.22 -25.33
CA VAL A 421 7.72 6.46 -24.57
C VAL A 421 6.37 6.80 -23.97
N ARG A 422 6.30 6.89 -22.64
CA ARG A 422 5.11 7.42 -21.97
C ARG A 422 5.26 8.94 -21.92
N TYR A 423 4.15 9.67 -21.94
CA TYR A 423 4.21 11.13 -21.88
C TYR A 423 4.88 11.58 -20.58
N ILE A 424 4.71 10.84 -19.48
CA ILE A 424 5.34 11.15 -18.20
C ILE A 424 6.86 11.16 -18.29
N ASP A 425 7.42 10.30 -19.15
CA ASP A 425 8.86 10.24 -19.40
C ASP A 425 9.36 11.52 -20.10
N ILE A 426 8.52 12.14 -20.94
CA ILE A 426 8.79 13.45 -21.56
C ILE A 426 8.81 14.56 -20.50
N PHE A 427 7.86 14.55 -19.56
CA PHE A 427 7.84 15.52 -18.47
C PHE A 427 9.01 15.33 -17.52
N ASP A 428 9.34 14.09 -17.15
CA ASP A 428 10.51 13.80 -16.33
C ASP A 428 11.78 14.29 -17.02
N PHE A 429 11.91 14.12 -18.34
CA PHE A 429 13.01 14.67 -19.12
C PHE A 429 13.07 16.20 -19.04
N LEU A 430 11.95 16.90 -19.27
CA LEU A 430 11.88 18.37 -19.24
C LEU A 430 12.15 18.94 -17.85
N LEU A 431 11.56 18.33 -16.82
CA LEU A 431 11.76 18.73 -15.42
C LEU A 431 13.20 18.47 -14.99
N SER A 432 13.78 17.33 -15.33
CA SER A 432 15.19 17.01 -15.05
C SER A 432 16.15 17.96 -15.74
N THR A 433 15.84 18.34 -16.99
CA THR A 433 16.62 19.34 -17.75
C THR A 433 16.59 20.70 -17.06
N TYR A 434 15.40 21.15 -16.65
CA TYR A 434 15.27 22.42 -15.91
C TYR A 434 15.96 22.35 -14.54
N GLN A 435 15.77 21.27 -13.78
CA GLN A 435 16.41 21.10 -12.48
C GLN A 435 17.93 21.12 -12.57
N SER A 436 18.50 20.54 -13.64
CA SER A 436 19.95 20.57 -13.90
C SER A 436 20.46 21.99 -14.22
N SER A 437 19.58 22.90 -14.63
CA SER A 437 19.91 24.31 -14.85
C SER A 437 19.90 25.15 -13.57
N LEU A 438 19.35 24.62 -12.46
CA LEU A 438 19.28 25.32 -11.19
C LEU A 438 20.59 25.18 -10.40
N GLN A 439 21.09 26.28 -9.84
CA GLN A 439 22.31 26.28 -9.02
C GLN A 439 22.16 25.54 -7.67
N ASN A 440 20.93 25.40 -7.15
CA ASN A 440 20.60 24.69 -5.91
C ASN A 440 19.39 23.76 -6.11
N SER A 441 19.61 22.50 -6.46
CA SER A 441 18.57 21.53 -6.84
C SER A 441 18.03 20.64 -5.70
N LYS A 442 18.49 20.84 -4.46
CA LYS A 442 18.36 19.87 -3.35
C LYS A 442 16.94 19.65 -2.80
N HIS A 443 15.95 20.48 -3.14
CA HIS A 443 14.67 20.51 -2.43
C HIS A 443 13.45 20.06 -3.24
N LEU A 444 13.63 19.63 -4.49
CA LEU A 444 12.50 19.29 -5.35
C LEU A 444 12.54 17.83 -5.74
N LYS A 445 11.63 17.06 -5.13
CA LYS A 445 11.29 15.71 -5.57
C LYS A 445 10.06 15.80 -6.46
N TRP A 446 10.23 15.45 -7.74
CA TRP A 446 9.12 15.30 -8.68
C TRP A 446 8.55 13.90 -8.51
N GLY A 447 7.28 13.81 -8.12
CA GLY A 447 6.54 12.56 -8.05
C GLY A 447 5.56 12.47 -9.20
N ALA A 448 5.89 11.66 -10.20
CA ALA A 448 4.94 11.20 -11.19
C ALA A 448 4.11 10.05 -10.61
N GLY A 449 2.79 10.20 -10.54
CA GLY A 449 1.90 9.10 -10.16
C GLY A 449 1.88 7.99 -11.22
N TYR A 450 1.55 6.77 -10.80
CA TYR A 450 1.31 5.66 -11.72
C TYR A 450 0.18 5.99 -12.69
N LEU A 451 0.50 6.02 -13.98
CA LEU A 451 -0.45 6.30 -15.05
C LEU A 451 -0.46 5.13 -16.03
N LYS A 452 -1.68 4.72 -16.44
CA LYS A 452 -1.86 3.77 -17.54
C LYS A 452 -1.40 4.43 -18.84
N ILE A 453 -0.81 3.61 -19.71
CA ILE A 453 -0.21 4.00 -20.99
C ILE A 453 -1.34 4.48 -21.91
N SER A 454 -1.54 5.80 -22.04
CA SER A 454 -2.35 6.33 -23.14
C SER A 454 -1.55 6.20 -24.44
N PRO A 455 -2.17 5.79 -25.56
CA PRO A 455 -1.51 5.81 -26.85
C PRO A 455 -1.16 7.25 -27.22
N ILE A 456 0.12 7.49 -27.53
CA ILE A 456 0.65 8.80 -27.89
C ILE A 456 0.96 8.81 -29.37
N ASN A 457 0.44 9.83 -30.06
CA ASN A 457 0.81 10.09 -31.44
C ASN A 457 1.78 11.27 -31.50
N PHE A 458 2.95 11.06 -32.09
CA PHE A 458 3.97 12.09 -32.29
C PHE A 458 3.93 12.59 -33.74
N ILE A 459 3.69 13.88 -33.92
CA ILE A 459 3.76 14.55 -35.22
C ILE A 459 5.01 15.41 -35.23
N LYS A 460 6.00 15.03 -36.05
CA LYS A 460 7.29 15.70 -36.14
C LYS A 460 7.31 16.69 -37.32
N ASN A 461 7.71 17.93 -37.04
CA ASN A 461 8.03 18.95 -38.01
C ASN A 461 9.48 19.44 -37.79
N GLN A 462 10.08 20.11 -38.78
CA GLN A 462 11.47 20.57 -38.70
C GLN A 462 11.77 21.46 -37.47
N LYS A 463 10.78 22.18 -36.95
CA LYS A 463 10.93 23.11 -35.80
C LYS A 463 9.96 22.84 -34.66
N SER A 464 9.14 21.79 -34.75
CA SER A 464 8.24 21.44 -33.67
C SER A 464 7.95 19.94 -33.59
N LEU A 465 7.64 19.49 -32.39
CA LEU A 465 7.15 18.16 -32.09
C LEU A 465 5.79 18.32 -31.42
N ILE A 466 4.74 17.73 -31.99
CA ILE A 466 3.42 17.71 -31.38
C ILE A 466 3.17 16.32 -30.82
N MET A 467 2.87 16.26 -29.54
CA MET A 467 2.40 15.09 -28.83
C MET A 467 0.88 15.19 -28.67
N GLU A 468 0.16 14.29 -29.30
CA GLU A 468 -1.30 14.18 -29.17
C GLU A 468 -1.63 13.03 -28.21
N ILE A 469 -2.29 13.38 -27.11
CA ILE A 469 -2.73 12.43 -26.09
C ILE A 469 -4.17 12.03 -26.43
N LYS A 470 -4.35 10.79 -26.89
CA LYS A 470 -5.68 10.25 -27.17
C LYS A 470 -6.30 9.66 -25.90
N ASN A 471 -7.56 10.00 -25.65
CA ASN A 471 -8.32 9.40 -24.56
C ASN A 471 -8.81 8.02 -24.99
N ASP A 472 -8.69 7.03 -24.12
CA ASP A 472 -9.20 5.67 -24.38
C ASP A 472 -10.57 5.55 -23.70
N GLU A 473 -11.65 5.60 -24.49
CA GLU A 473 -13.05 5.71 -24.04
C GLU A 473 -13.50 4.58 -23.08
N LYS A 474 -12.71 3.51 -22.93
CA LYS A 474 -13.12 2.31 -22.19
C LYS A 474 -12.76 2.28 -20.70
N ASN A 475 -12.07 3.28 -20.15
CA ASN A 475 -11.65 3.26 -18.74
C ASN A 475 -11.73 4.63 -18.07
N ASP A 476 -12.82 4.87 -17.32
CA ASP A 476 -13.13 6.05 -16.49
C ASP A 476 -12.08 6.44 -15.42
N ASN A 477 -10.92 5.79 -15.36
CA ASN A 477 -9.91 5.98 -14.32
C ASN A 477 -8.56 6.52 -14.84
N SER A 478 -8.46 6.98 -16.09
CA SER A 478 -7.27 7.71 -16.57
C SER A 478 -7.29 9.16 -16.08
N SER A 479 -7.23 9.36 -14.76
CA SER A 479 -6.96 10.67 -14.20
C SER A 479 -5.48 10.96 -14.22
N PHE A 480 -5.14 12.16 -14.70
CA PHE A 480 -3.82 12.74 -14.54
C PHE A 480 -3.71 13.20 -13.12
N ILE A 481 -2.63 12.80 -12.48
CA ILE A 481 -2.50 13.05 -11.08
C ILE A 481 -1.17 13.71 -10.76
N PHE A 482 -1.26 15.01 -10.56
CA PHE A 482 -0.15 15.83 -10.07
C PHE A 482 -0.50 16.24 -8.65
N GLY A 483 0.40 15.90 -7.71
CA GLY A 483 0.25 16.38 -6.34
C GLY A 483 0.22 17.91 -6.32
N CYS A 484 -0.47 18.48 -5.33
CA CYS A 484 -0.59 19.93 -5.17
C CYS A 484 0.76 20.66 -5.21
N PHE A 485 1.83 19.96 -4.82
CA PHE A 485 3.19 20.49 -4.71
C PHE A 485 4.14 20.01 -5.82
N GLY A 486 3.62 19.48 -6.92
CA GLY A 486 4.41 19.21 -8.12
C GLY A 486 4.50 20.47 -9.00
N LEU A 487 5.62 20.66 -9.71
CA LEU A 487 5.73 21.72 -10.74
C LEU A 487 4.58 21.62 -11.76
N ALA A 488 4.03 20.42 -11.92
CA ALA A 488 2.94 20.12 -12.83
C ALA A 488 1.52 20.40 -12.33
N TYR A 489 1.36 20.87 -11.08
CA TYR A 489 0.07 21.29 -10.53
C TYR A 489 -0.65 22.33 -11.40
N SER A 490 0.10 23.12 -12.17
CA SER A 490 -0.43 24.22 -12.99
C SER A 490 -0.66 23.88 -14.47
N PHE A 491 -0.34 22.66 -14.92
CA PHE A 491 -0.32 22.32 -16.35
C PHE A 491 -1.58 21.59 -16.86
N TRP A 492 -2.41 21.00 -15.99
CA TRP A 492 -3.32 19.93 -16.44
C TRP A 492 -4.73 19.99 -15.86
N ARG A 493 -5.69 19.57 -16.69
CA ARG A 493 -7.05 19.20 -16.30
C ARG A 493 -7.18 17.67 -16.31
N SER A 494 -8.02 17.11 -15.43
CA SER A 494 -8.41 15.69 -15.55
C SER A 494 -9.03 15.45 -16.92
N VAL A 495 -8.55 14.42 -17.61
CA VAL A 495 -9.00 14.01 -18.95
C VAL A 495 -10.42 13.42 -18.94
N SER A 496 -10.99 13.13 -17.76
CA SER A 496 -12.38 12.71 -17.60
C SER A 496 -13.44 13.74 -18.02
N VAL A 497 -13.05 14.99 -18.33
CA VAL A 497 -13.99 16.07 -18.76
C VAL A 497 -13.79 16.49 -20.22
N LEU A 498 -12.88 15.84 -20.95
CA LEU A 498 -12.68 16.08 -22.38
C LEU A 498 -13.43 14.99 -23.15
N GLU A 499 -14.74 15.19 -23.35
CA GLU A 499 -15.47 14.44 -24.37
C GLU A 499 -14.80 14.72 -25.73
N ASN A 500 -14.17 13.69 -26.30
CA ASN A 500 -13.71 13.60 -27.69
C ASN A 500 -12.75 14.67 -28.25
N THR A 501 -12.09 15.45 -27.39
CA THR A 501 -11.12 16.47 -27.81
C THR A 501 -9.75 16.16 -27.21
N GLY A 502 -8.93 15.40 -27.93
CA GLY A 502 -7.57 15.06 -27.49
C GLY A 502 -6.74 16.30 -27.16
N GLN A 503 -5.98 16.25 -26.06
CA GLN A 503 -5.10 17.34 -25.66
C GLN A 503 -3.81 17.30 -26.49
N LYS A 504 -3.35 18.45 -26.99
CA LYS A 504 -2.10 18.58 -27.73
C LYS A 504 -1.05 19.33 -26.92
N ILE A 505 0.15 18.75 -26.88
CA ILE A 505 1.33 19.40 -26.33
C ILE A 505 2.31 19.59 -27.47
N GLU A 506 2.69 20.84 -27.70
CA GLU A 506 3.67 21.18 -28.72
C GLU A 506 4.99 21.59 -28.09
N PHE A 507 6.09 21.08 -28.62
CA PHE A 507 7.45 21.46 -28.28
C PHE A 507 8.03 22.20 -29.48
N LYS A 508 8.22 23.52 -29.38
CA LYS A 508 8.76 24.39 -30.45
C LYS A 508 10.20 24.76 -30.16
N VAL A 509 11.03 24.83 -31.19
CA VAL A 509 12.38 25.39 -31.07
C VAL A 509 12.31 26.92 -31.01
N ILE A 510 13.02 27.52 -30.05
CA ILE A 510 13.31 28.97 -29.99
C ILE A 510 14.73 29.32 -30.38
#